data_AF-A0A8C9J5T4-F1
#
_entry.id   AF-A0A8C9J5T4-F1
#
_cell.length_a   1.000
_cell.length_b   1.000
_cell.length_c   1.000
_cell.angle_alpha   90.00
_cell.angle_beta   90.00
_cell.angle_gamma   90.00
#
_symmetry.space_group_name_H-M   'P 1'
#
loop_
_entity.id
_entity.type
_entity.pdbx_description
1 polymer ?
#
loop_
_entity_poly.entity_id
_entity_poly.type
_entity_poly.pdbx_seq_one_letter_code
_entity_poly.pdbx_strand_id
1 'polypeptide(L)'
;VRTPHAASHPYSNPMRFQIFLYFICAFQNISCGIHYLASVFMTVSPYHTCRPPGNLQNGEVWELTSCHRFRRDDKSGLNYDYSGRKSSFPCMDGYVYDKSKWDSTVVTQWDLVCNREWFAKVIQPVFMVGVLLGAMIFGYLSDRIGRRFVLWATSTGIFLFGLAAAFSFDYYSFMIARFLLAMSGSGYLVVVFVYVTEFIGMKSRTWACIQMHSFFAVGTMVVALTGYFVRTWWIYQMVLSTVTIPFVLCCWILPETPFWLLSEGRCEEAQKVVDTIAKWNRARSCKLSELLSLDLNGPIGNEPLEVKKHNLLDLFYDWNVGTRTLTIWLVWFTGCLGFYFFSLNSVNLGGNEYLNLFLMGAVEIPAYIFMCLGMDSIGRRKVLVFSLISGALLCGVIMVIPKNYFIWTVVVTMAGKFAIGAAFGLIYLYTAELYPTMVRSLAVGSGSMVSRVGSIMAPFCVYLSSIWNFLPQLLVGILAFISGVLSLMLPETMGRPLATTWEEAAKQDTEKDSSGKLFPTTNNTALEKIEVIDSGVSGLSE
;
A
#
# COMPACT_ATOMS: atom_id res chain seq x y z
N VAL A 1 -38.88 -27.40 43.34
CA VAL A 1 -39.11 -25.95 43.52
C VAL A 1 -37.79 -25.21 43.25
N ARG A 2 -37.73 -24.51 42.10
CA ARG A 2 -36.77 -23.48 41.66
C ARG A 2 -35.26 -23.68 41.96
N THR A 3 -34.55 -24.23 40.97
CA THR A 3 -33.17 -23.81 40.65
C THR A 3 -33.23 -22.65 39.65
N PRO A 4 -32.43 -21.58 39.80
CA PRO A 4 -32.48 -20.44 38.89
C PRO A 4 -31.69 -20.74 37.61
N HIS A 5 -32.32 -20.45 36.48
CA HIS A 5 -31.71 -20.34 35.16
C HIS A 5 -30.53 -19.35 35.19
N ALA A 6 -29.31 -19.86 34.99
CA ALA A 6 -28.20 -19.07 34.47
C ALA A 6 -27.89 -19.58 33.06
N ALA A 7 -28.70 -19.16 32.09
CA ALA A 7 -28.34 -19.23 30.68
C ALA A 7 -27.27 -18.18 30.42
N SER A 8 -25.99 -18.53 30.62
CA SER A 8 -24.88 -17.75 30.11
C SER A 8 -24.73 -18.01 28.61
N HIS A 9 -25.11 -17.03 27.79
CA HIS A 9 -24.74 -16.97 26.38
C HIS A 9 -23.22 -17.24 26.21
N PRO A 10 -22.80 -18.23 25.40
CA PRO A 10 -21.37 -18.57 25.26
C PRO A 10 -20.63 -17.77 24.17
N TYR A 11 -21.22 -16.71 23.61
CA TYR A 11 -20.63 -15.97 22.48
C TYR A 11 -20.56 -14.47 22.72
N SER A 12 -19.68 -14.05 23.62
CA SER A 12 -19.02 -12.75 23.51
C SER A 12 -17.65 -12.83 24.18
N ASN A 13 -16.71 -13.56 23.59
CA ASN A 13 -15.31 -13.48 24.03
C ASN A 13 -14.81 -12.07 23.72
N PRO A 14 -14.55 -11.22 24.73
CA PRO A 14 -14.10 -9.87 24.46
C PRO A 14 -12.63 -9.96 24.01
N MET A 15 -12.39 -9.81 22.70
CA MET A 15 -11.06 -9.77 22.07
C MET A 15 -10.26 -8.50 22.44
N ARG A 16 -10.23 -8.14 23.73
CA ARG A 16 -9.69 -6.88 24.24
C ARG A 16 -8.19 -6.76 23.97
N PHE A 17 -7.46 -7.84 24.18
CA PHE A 17 -6.02 -7.88 23.91
C PHE A 17 -5.73 -7.64 22.42
N GLN A 18 -6.43 -8.35 21.53
CA GLN A 18 -6.25 -8.23 20.09
C GLN A 18 -6.62 -6.83 19.59
N ILE A 19 -7.71 -6.24 20.10
CA ILE A 19 -8.14 -4.88 19.74
C ILE A 19 -7.08 -3.85 20.16
N PHE A 20 -6.55 -3.96 21.39
CA PHE A 20 -5.51 -3.06 21.89
C PHE A 20 -4.24 -3.13 21.03
N LEU A 21 -3.75 -4.34 20.77
CA LEU A 21 -2.58 -4.58 19.92
C LEU A 21 -2.80 -4.07 18.50
N TYR A 22 -3.99 -4.33 17.94
CA TYR A 22 -4.39 -3.86 16.63
C TYR A 22 -4.29 -2.33 16.51
N PHE A 23 -4.86 -1.57 17.46
CA PHE A 23 -4.82 -0.10 17.41
C PHE A 23 -3.42 0.47 17.58
N ILE A 24 -2.57 -0.14 18.40
CA ILE A 24 -1.16 0.26 18.52
C ILE A 24 -0.44 0.10 17.19
N CYS A 25 -0.54 -1.09 16.58
CA CYS A 25 0.03 -1.36 15.25
C CYS A 25 -0.57 -0.47 14.16
N ALA A 26 -1.87 -0.22 14.20
CA ALA A 26 -2.57 0.60 13.23
C ALA A 26 -2.17 2.09 13.30
N PHE A 27 -1.87 2.61 14.49
CA PHE A 27 -1.39 3.97 14.64
C PHE A 27 -0.08 4.21 13.87
N GLN A 28 0.85 3.26 13.89
CA GLN A 28 2.10 3.39 13.15
C GLN A 28 1.93 3.26 11.63
N ASN A 29 0.89 2.57 11.14
CA ASN A 29 0.55 2.60 9.71
C ASN A 29 0.24 4.02 9.21
N ILE A 30 -0.24 4.92 10.07
CA ILE A 30 -0.41 6.34 9.74
C ILE A 30 0.95 6.94 9.36
N SER A 31 2.01 6.67 10.14
CA SER A 31 3.37 7.15 9.85
C SER A 31 3.89 6.62 8.50
N CYS A 32 3.61 5.35 8.17
CA CYS A 32 3.96 4.80 6.86
C CYS A 32 3.23 5.55 5.72
N GLY A 33 1.92 5.77 5.85
CA GLY A 33 1.14 6.54 4.88
C GLY A 33 1.67 7.96 4.70
N ILE A 34 2.07 8.59 5.81
CA ILE A 34 2.69 9.90 5.81
C ILE A 34 3.93 9.93 4.92
N HIS A 35 4.93 9.08 5.20
CA HIS A 35 6.22 9.17 4.53
C HIS A 35 6.17 8.76 3.05
N TYR A 36 5.22 7.91 2.64
CA TYR A 36 5.05 7.53 1.24
C TYR A 36 4.61 8.69 0.33
N LEU A 37 3.75 9.57 0.85
CA LEU A 37 3.21 10.71 0.10
C LEU A 37 3.82 12.05 0.54
N ALA A 38 4.72 12.06 1.52
CA ALA A 38 5.37 13.27 2.00
C ALA A 38 6.09 14.05 0.87
N SER A 39 6.64 13.35 -0.13
CA SER A 39 7.31 13.96 -1.28
C SER A 39 6.41 14.89 -2.09
N VAL A 40 5.09 14.68 -2.10
CA VAL A 40 4.13 15.43 -2.91
C VAL A 40 4.26 16.94 -2.71
N PHE A 41 4.48 17.41 -1.48
CA PHE A 41 4.74 18.83 -1.19
C PHE A 41 6.23 19.18 -1.07
N MET A 42 7.10 18.23 -0.70
CA MET A 42 8.53 18.50 -0.56
C MET A 42 9.24 18.77 -1.88
N THR A 43 8.84 18.09 -2.95
CA THR A 43 9.51 18.12 -4.26
C THR A 43 8.80 19.00 -5.28
N VAL A 44 7.91 19.89 -4.82
CA VAL A 44 7.25 20.87 -5.70
C VAL A 44 8.28 21.85 -6.23
N SER A 45 8.23 22.11 -7.54
CA SER A 45 9.02 23.14 -8.19
C SER A 45 8.16 24.41 -8.31
N PRO A 46 8.39 25.44 -7.47
CA PRO A 46 7.71 26.71 -7.62
C PRO A 46 8.14 27.43 -8.90
N TYR A 47 7.34 28.40 -9.33
CA TYR A 47 7.72 29.26 -10.44
C TYR A 47 9.05 29.95 -10.13
N HIS A 48 9.94 29.96 -11.12
CA HIS A 48 11.28 30.49 -10.97
C HIS A 48 11.74 31.23 -12.21
N THR A 49 12.59 32.21 -11.97
CA THR A 49 13.30 32.99 -12.98
C THR A 49 14.78 33.03 -12.62
N CYS A 50 15.63 33.16 -13.63
CA CYS A 50 17.05 33.31 -13.38
C CYS A 50 17.37 34.57 -12.57
N ARG A 51 18.36 34.49 -11.68
CA ARG A 51 18.83 35.66 -10.94
C ARG A 51 19.53 36.63 -11.91
N PRO A 52 19.25 37.94 -11.83
CA PRO A 52 19.97 38.93 -12.62
C PRO A 52 21.47 38.92 -12.28
N PRO A 53 22.35 39.21 -13.26
CA PRO A 53 23.79 39.30 -13.01
C PRO A 53 24.09 40.37 -11.95
N GLY A 54 25.01 40.07 -11.03
CA GLY A 54 25.38 41.00 -9.95
C GLY A 54 26.12 42.26 -10.43
N ASN A 55 26.88 42.16 -11.53
CA ASN A 55 27.59 43.27 -12.16
C ASN A 55 26.78 43.84 -13.33
N LEU A 56 25.68 44.54 -13.03
CA LEU A 56 24.93 45.29 -14.04
C LEU A 56 25.73 46.54 -14.44
N GLN A 57 26.23 46.59 -15.68
CA GLN A 57 26.77 47.83 -16.24
C GLN A 57 25.61 48.77 -16.59
N ASN A 58 25.80 50.08 -16.36
CA ASN A 58 24.78 51.09 -16.63
C ASN A 58 24.28 51.00 -18.09
N GLY A 59 23.01 50.63 -18.28
CA GLY A 59 22.34 50.55 -19.57
C GLY A 59 22.31 49.16 -20.24
N GLU A 60 22.65 48.07 -19.54
CA GLU A 60 22.35 46.72 -20.01
C GLU A 60 20.89 46.33 -19.73
N VAL A 61 20.21 45.78 -20.73
CA VAL A 61 18.84 45.24 -20.60
C VAL A 61 18.88 43.73 -20.71
N TRP A 62 18.44 43.06 -19.64
CA TRP A 62 18.41 41.61 -19.53
C TRP A 62 16.96 41.12 -19.51
N GLU A 63 16.65 40.15 -20.37
CA GLU A 63 15.41 39.39 -20.33
C GLU A 63 15.66 38.07 -19.61
N LEU A 64 14.91 37.84 -18.54
CA LEU A 64 15.05 36.67 -17.68
C LEU A 64 13.98 35.65 -18.07
N THR A 65 14.41 34.43 -18.37
CA THR A 65 13.52 33.28 -18.47
C THR A 65 13.81 32.33 -17.31
N SER A 66 13.08 31.21 -17.23
CA SER A 66 13.28 30.24 -16.15
C SER A 66 14.64 29.55 -16.21
N CYS A 67 15.20 29.33 -17.40
CA CYS A 67 16.45 28.56 -17.58
C CYS A 67 17.57 29.30 -18.31
N HIS A 68 17.28 30.45 -18.91
CA HIS A 68 18.25 31.26 -19.63
C HIS A 68 18.07 32.74 -19.33
N ARG A 69 19.16 33.49 -19.45
CA ARG A 69 19.14 34.95 -19.47
C ARG A 69 19.55 35.42 -20.86
N PHE A 70 18.84 36.40 -21.38
CA PHE A 70 19.11 36.98 -22.69
C PHE A 70 19.54 38.43 -22.52
N ARG A 71 20.72 38.77 -23.03
CA ARG A 71 21.18 40.15 -23.10
C ARG A 71 20.75 40.75 -24.43
N ARG A 72 20.13 41.94 -24.42
CA ARG A 72 19.88 42.70 -25.64
C ARG A 72 21.18 43.35 -26.11
N ASP A 73 21.57 43.10 -27.36
CA ASP A 73 22.79 43.68 -27.93
C ASP A 73 22.55 45.11 -28.46
N ASP A 74 21.31 45.42 -28.90
CA ASP A 74 20.89 46.77 -29.29
C ASP A 74 20.08 47.43 -28.15
N LYS A 75 20.45 48.68 -27.84
CA LYS A 75 19.90 49.48 -26.74
C LYS A 75 18.81 50.44 -27.21
N SER A 76 18.53 50.49 -28.51
CA SER A 76 17.68 51.50 -29.16
C SER A 76 16.19 51.41 -28.81
N GLY A 77 15.71 50.29 -28.25
CA GLY A 77 14.30 50.10 -27.86
C GLY A 77 14.11 49.43 -26.49
N LEU A 78 13.46 50.13 -25.56
CA LEU A 78 13.02 49.62 -24.26
C LEU A 78 11.62 48.94 -24.31
N ASN A 79 11.08 48.73 -25.51
CA ASN A 79 9.79 48.08 -25.69
C ASN A 79 9.82 46.63 -25.17
N TYR A 80 8.66 46.15 -24.70
CA TYR A 80 8.50 44.77 -24.23
C TYR A 80 8.81 43.78 -25.35
N ASP A 81 8.26 44.00 -26.54
CA ASP A 81 8.60 43.27 -27.75
C ASP A 81 9.86 43.86 -28.40
N TYR A 82 10.96 43.09 -28.37
CA TYR A 82 12.22 43.44 -28.99
C TYR A 82 12.59 42.42 -30.08
N SER A 83 12.70 42.92 -31.31
CA SER A 83 13.01 42.15 -32.52
C SER A 83 14.50 42.15 -32.89
N GLY A 84 15.37 42.74 -32.07
CA GLY A 84 16.81 42.79 -32.32
C GLY A 84 17.55 41.52 -31.88
N ARG A 85 18.87 41.50 -32.08
CA ARG A 85 19.73 40.36 -31.71
C ARG A 85 19.87 40.26 -30.18
N LYS A 86 19.78 39.03 -29.67
CA LYS A 86 19.90 38.68 -28.24
C LYS A 86 21.03 37.66 -28.05
N SER A 87 21.88 37.89 -27.06
CA SER A 87 22.91 36.95 -26.63
C SER A 87 22.39 36.10 -25.46
N SER A 88 22.40 34.77 -25.60
CA SER A 88 21.90 33.83 -24.57
C SER A 88 23.02 33.37 -23.63
N PHE A 89 22.75 33.37 -22.33
CA PHE A 89 23.65 32.86 -21.30
C PHE A 89 22.92 31.92 -20.33
N PRO A 90 23.61 30.92 -19.77
CA PRO A 90 23.07 30.11 -18.68
C PRO A 90 23.02 30.91 -17.37
N CYS A 91 22.22 30.42 -16.43
CA CYS A 91 21.96 31.08 -15.15
C CYS A 91 23.00 30.69 -14.11
N MET A 92 24.15 31.38 -14.17
CA MET A 92 25.31 31.11 -13.32
C MET A 92 25.15 31.66 -11.89
N ASP A 93 24.36 32.73 -11.72
CA ASP A 93 24.19 33.45 -10.45
C ASP A 93 23.04 32.88 -9.58
N GLY A 94 22.49 31.72 -9.97
CA GLY A 94 21.38 31.03 -9.32
C GLY A 94 20.00 31.47 -9.80
N TYR A 95 18.97 31.12 -9.02
CA TYR A 95 17.57 31.35 -9.36
C TYR A 95 16.86 32.20 -8.30
N VAL A 96 15.75 32.82 -8.71
CA VAL A 96 14.80 33.51 -7.85
C VAL A 96 13.48 32.74 -7.95
N TYR A 97 13.03 32.19 -6.83
CA TYR A 97 11.81 31.41 -6.72
C TYR A 97 10.67 32.25 -6.15
N ASP A 98 9.46 32.00 -6.63
CA ASP A 98 8.25 32.55 -6.01
C ASP A 98 8.02 31.90 -4.64
N LYS A 99 7.97 32.74 -3.59
CA LYS A 99 7.76 32.34 -2.19
C LYS A 99 6.33 32.57 -1.70
N SER A 100 5.39 32.92 -2.58
CA SER A 100 4.00 33.20 -2.21
C SER A 100 3.32 32.02 -1.49
N LYS A 101 3.57 30.80 -1.97
CA LYS A 101 2.99 29.55 -1.45
C LYS A 101 3.96 28.73 -0.59
N TRP A 102 5.21 28.59 -1.02
CA TRP A 102 6.23 27.77 -0.35
C TRP A 102 7.45 28.61 -0.02
N ASP A 103 7.86 28.62 1.25
CA ASP A 103 9.04 29.39 1.67
C ASP A 103 10.34 28.70 1.25
N SER A 104 10.37 27.37 1.35
CA SER A 104 11.49 26.53 0.94
C SER A 104 11.02 25.10 0.64
N THR A 105 11.40 24.60 -0.54
CA THR A 105 11.27 23.20 -0.97
C THR A 105 12.63 22.56 -1.21
N VAL A 106 12.66 21.22 -1.31
CA VAL A 106 13.87 20.46 -1.67
C VAL A 106 14.46 20.93 -3.00
N VAL A 107 13.58 21.29 -3.95
CA VAL A 107 13.98 21.82 -5.26
C VAL A 107 14.67 23.17 -5.12
N THR A 108 14.12 24.08 -4.30
CA THR A 108 14.69 25.42 -4.09
C THR A 108 15.99 25.42 -3.27
N GLN A 109 16.19 24.42 -2.41
CA GLN A 109 17.36 24.33 -1.54
C GLN A 109 18.64 23.96 -2.33
N TRP A 110 18.51 23.08 -3.32
CA TRP A 110 19.63 22.55 -4.10
C TRP A 110 19.58 22.94 -5.59
N ASP A 111 18.74 23.92 -5.95
CA ASP A 111 18.56 24.42 -7.32
C ASP A 111 18.35 23.29 -8.35
N LEU A 112 17.40 22.39 -8.05
CA LEU A 112 17.10 21.21 -8.88
C LEU A 112 16.16 21.55 -10.05
N VAL A 113 16.49 22.60 -10.80
CA VAL A 113 15.72 23.10 -11.95
C VAL A 113 16.54 23.04 -13.24
N CYS A 114 15.86 23.19 -14.38
CA CYS A 114 16.49 23.23 -15.72
C CYS A 114 17.38 22.00 -15.98
N ASN A 115 18.69 22.18 -16.15
CA ASN A 115 19.63 21.07 -16.40
C ASN A 115 19.67 20.02 -15.27
N ARG A 116 19.27 20.39 -14.03
CA ARG A 116 19.24 19.51 -12.85
C ARG A 116 17.84 19.04 -12.48
N GLU A 117 16.83 19.30 -13.30
CA GLU A 117 15.45 18.90 -13.03
C GLU A 117 15.30 17.38 -12.86
N TRP A 118 16.14 16.60 -13.56
CA TRP A 118 16.11 15.13 -13.45
C TRP A 118 16.41 14.62 -12.04
N PHE A 119 17.21 15.34 -11.24
CA PHE A 119 17.48 14.97 -9.86
C PHE A 119 16.19 15.02 -9.03
N ALA A 120 15.40 16.09 -9.18
CA ALA A 120 14.10 16.20 -8.50
C ALA A 120 13.14 15.07 -8.93
N LYS A 121 13.16 14.69 -10.21
CA LYS A 121 12.30 13.63 -10.77
C LYS A 121 12.64 12.22 -10.24
N VAL A 122 13.88 11.98 -9.84
CA VAL A 122 14.37 10.66 -9.40
C VAL A 122 14.14 10.42 -7.89
N ILE A 123 13.82 11.46 -7.10
CA ILE A 123 13.60 11.36 -5.64
C ILE A 123 12.54 10.30 -5.29
N GLN A 124 11.34 10.40 -5.87
CA GLN A 124 10.23 9.49 -5.54
C GLN A 124 10.45 8.07 -6.09
N PRO A 125 10.94 7.85 -7.33
CA PRO A 125 11.31 6.53 -7.81
C PRO A 125 12.35 5.82 -6.92
N VAL A 126 13.41 6.51 -6.48
CA VAL A 126 14.42 5.91 -5.59
C VAL A 126 13.82 5.56 -4.23
N PHE A 127 12.91 6.40 -3.71
CA PHE A 127 12.12 6.06 -2.53
C PHE A 127 11.35 4.74 -2.73
N MET A 128 10.68 4.56 -3.88
CA MET A 128 9.94 3.33 -4.20
C MET A 128 10.83 2.10 -4.41
N VAL A 129 12.08 2.27 -4.87
CA VAL A 129 13.08 1.17 -4.87
C VAL A 129 13.43 0.77 -3.44
N GLY A 130 13.59 1.74 -2.53
CA GLY A 130 13.77 1.47 -1.10
C GLY A 130 12.60 0.70 -0.51
N VAL A 131 11.36 1.04 -0.90
CA VAL A 131 10.15 0.30 -0.52
C VAL A 131 10.19 -1.17 -0.97
N LEU A 132 10.59 -1.44 -2.22
CA LEU A 132 10.72 -2.80 -2.75
C LEU A 132 11.73 -3.61 -1.94
N LEU A 133 12.94 -3.09 -1.77
CA LEU A 133 14.01 -3.77 -1.05
C LEU A 133 13.68 -3.95 0.43
N GLY A 134 13.03 -2.98 1.05
CA GLY A 134 12.59 -3.05 2.44
C GLY A 134 11.59 -4.18 2.69
N ALA A 135 10.62 -4.34 1.78
CA ALA A 135 9.65 -5.44 1.87
C ALA A 135 10.34 -6.81 1.82
N MET A 136 11.33 -6.98 0.94
CA MET A 136 12.06 -8.25 0.78
C MET A 136 12.96 -8.55 1.98
N ILE A 137 13.80 -7.58 2.36
CA ILE A 137 14.82 -7.77 3.40
C ILE A 137 14.15 -7.95 4.77
N PHE A 138 13.26 -7.05 5.16
CA PHE A 138 12.65 -7.11 6.49
C PHE A 138 11.56 -8.17 6.60
N GLY A 139 10.90 -8.53 5.50
CA GLY A 139 10.03 -9.71 5.47
C GLY A 139 10.81 -10.97 5.85
N TYR A 140 11.90 -11.25 5.14
CA TYR A 140 12.79 -12.36 5.44
C TYR A 140 13.40 -12.28 6.85
N LEU A 141 13.81 -11.10 7.29
CA LEU A 141 14.39 -10.90 8.61
C LEU A 141 13.38 -11.19 9.73
N SER A 142 12.09 -10.86 9.52
CA SER A 142 11.04 -11.06 10.52
C SER A 142 10.71 -12.53 10.77
N ASP A 143 10.92 -13.37 9.77
CA ASP A 143 10.75 -14.82 9.91
C ASP A 143 11.92 -15.44 10.69
N ARG A 144 13.13 -14.90 10.55
CA ARG A 144 14.36 -15.41 11.19
C ARG A 144 14.57 -14.91 12.61
N ILE A 145 14.40 -13.61 12.85
CA ILE A 145 14.76 -12.94 14.12
C ILE A 145 13.54 -12.77 15.03
N GLY A 146 12.34 -12.87 14.47
CA GLY A 146 11.07 -12.62 15.17
C GLY A 146 10.42 -11.31 14.72
N ARG A 147 9.09 -11.26 14.83
CA ARG A 147 8.29 -10.16 14.28
C ARG A 147 8.38 -8.94 15.17
N ARG A 148 8.41 -9.11 16.50
CA ARG A 148 8.49 -8.00 17.47
C ARG A 148 9.77 -7.17 17.27
N PHE A 149 10.92 -7.83 17.15
CA PHE A 149 12.20 -7.13 17.01
C PHE A 149 12.24 -6.30 15.72
N VAL A 150 11.79 -6.88 14.60
CA VAL A 150 11.80 -6.19 13.31
C VAL A 150 10.81 -5.01 13.31
N LEU A 151 9.63 -5.14 13.92
CA LEU A 151 8.69 -4.01 14.09
C LEU A 151 9.31 -2.85 14.86
N TRP A 152 10.02 -3.14 15.94
CA TRP A 152 10.69 -2.12 16.73
C TRP A 152 11.86 -1.46 15.98
N ALA A 153 12.71 -2.27 15.33
CA ALA A 153 13.86 -1.79 14.56
C ALA A 153 13.44 -0.93 13.37
N THR A 154 12.45 -1.37 12.60
CA THR A 154 11.92 -0.62 11.45
C THR A 154 11.25 0.68 11.89
N SER A 155 10.46 0.69 12.97
CA SER A 155 9.81 1.91 13.46
C SER A 155 10.81 2.94 13.99
N THR A 156 11.84 2.46 14.69
CA THR A 156 12.97 3.30 15.12
C THR A 156 13.71 3.86 13.89
N GLY A 157 13.92 3.03 12.86
CA GLY A 157 14.50 3.46 11.58
C GLY A 157 13.69 4.55 10.89
N ILE A 158 12.36 4.44 10.84
CA ILE A 158 11.48 5.48 10.25
C ILE A 158 11.70 6.82 10.96
N PHE A 159 11.74 6.83 12.29
CA PHE A 159 11.98 8.04 13.06
C PHE A 159 13.38 8.63 12.81
N LEU A 160 14.43 7.81 12.95
CA LEU A 160 15.83 8.25 12.83
C LEU A 160 16.18 8.71 11.41
N PHE A 161 15.84 7.92 10.40
CA PHE A 161 16.11 8.28 9.00
C PHE A 161 15.23 9.43 8.53
N GLY A 162 14.02 9.54 9.07
CA GLY A 162 13.15 10.69 8.83
C GLY A 162 13.74 12.00 9.35
N LEU A 163 14.32 11.97 10.56
CA LEU A 163 15.04 13.11 11.14
C LEU A 163 16.35 13.41 10.40
N ALA A 164 17.11 12.37 10.03
CA ALA A 164 18.32 12.51 9.24
C ALA A 164 18.05 13.17 7.87
N ALA A 165 16.91 12.85 7.24
CA ALA A 165 16.48 13.49 5.99
C ALA A 165 16.11 14.97 6.18
N ALA A 166 15.69 15.40 7.38
CA ALA A 166 15.43 16.82 7.65
C ALA A 166 16.72 17.63 7.86
N PHE A 167 17.74 17.02 8.47
CA PHE A 167 19.03 17.65 8.76
C PHE A 167 20.09 17.45 7.65
N SER A 168 19.71 16.92 6.50
CA SER A 168 20.64 16.69 5.40
C SER A 168 21.07 18.00 4.74
N PHE A 169 22.38 18.22 4.63
CA PHE A 169 22.96 19.40 3.96
C PHE A 169 23.23 19.16 2.46
N ASP A 170 23.48 17.91 2.07
CA ASP A 170 23.74 17.50 0.70
C ASP A 170 22.53 16.70 0.14
N TYR A 171 22.24 16.90 -1.14
CA TYR A 171 21.28 16.12 -1.92
C TYR A 171 21.53 14.60 -1.83
N TYR A 172 22.79 14.15 -1.89
CA TYR A 172 23.07 12.70 -1.85
C TYR A 172 22.78 12.10 -0.47
N SER A 173 23.15 12.81 0.61
CA SER A 173 22.83 12.39 1.98
C SER A 173 21.32 12.38 2.21
N PHE A 174 20.59 13.36 1.68
CA PHE A 174 19.12 13.39 1.68
C PHE A 174 18.53 12.17 0.98
N MET A 175 19.05 11.84 -0.20
CA MET A 175 18.58 10.68 -0.97
C MET A 175 18.81 9.35 -0.24
N ILE A 176 19.98 9.16 0.35
CA ILE A 176 20.30 7.96 1.13
C ILE A 176 19.37 7.86 2.35
N ALA A 177 19.18 8.95 3.09
CA ALA A 177 18.29 8.98 4.25
C ALA A 177 16.84 8.66 3.86
N ARG A 178 16.34 9.25 2.76
CA ARG A 178 15.00 8.96 2.21
C ARG A 178 14.85 7.51 1.75
N PHE A 179 15.88 6.95 1.12
CA PHE A 179 15.89 5.55 0.69
C PHE A 179 15.82 4.60 1.90
N LEU A 180 16.62 4.83 2.94
CA LEU A 180 16.61 4.03 4.15
C LEU A 180 15.29 4.20 4.94
N LEU A 181 14.76 5.41 5.00
CA LEU A 181 13.41 5.70 5.53
C LEU A 181 12.34 4.87 4.81
N ALA A 182 12.38 4.81 3.47
CA ALA A 182 11.45 4.03 2.67
C ALA A 182 11.58 2.52 2.94
N MET A 183 12.81 2.05 3.06
CA MET A 183 13.14 0.66 3.37
C MET A 183 12.58 0.25 4.73
N SER A 184 12.77 1.08 5.76
CA SER A 184 12.19 0.87 7.10
C SER A 184 10.65 0.96 7.08
N GLY A 185 10.08 1.94 6.38
CA GLY A 185 8.62 2.11 6.26
C GLY A 185 7.92 0.92 5.61
N SER A 186 8.49 0.40 4.53
CA SER A 186 7.97 -0.80 3.86
C SER A 186 8.18 -2.07 4.68
N GLY A 187 9.35 -2.22 5.31
CA GLY A 187 9.62 -3.34 6.20
C GLY A 187 8.61 -3.43 7.34
N TYR A 188 8.27 -2.29 7.95
CA TYR A 188 7.21 -2.23 8.94
C TYR A 188 5.86 -2.73 8.41
N LEU A 189 5.42 -2.23 7.25
CA LEU A 189 4.11 -2.59 6.65
C LEU A 189 3.97 -4.09 6.39
N VAL A 190 5.03 -4.74 5.92
CA VAL A 190 5.02 -6.19 5.65
C VAL A 190 4.93 -6.98 6.96
N VAL A 191 5.74 -6.62 7.95
CA VAL A 191 5.82 -7.37 9.21
C VAL A 191 4.57 -7.15 10.07
N VAL A 192 4.02 -5.94 10.10
CA VAL A 192 2.82 -5.63 10.89
C VAL A 192 1.61 -6.36 10.37
N PHE A 193 1.51 -6.53 9.04
CA PHE A 193 0.45 -7.30 8.41
C PHE A 193 0.45 -8.75 8.92
N VAL A 194 1.62 -9.41 8.88
CA VAL A 194 1.78 -10.78 9.38
C VAL A 194 1.49 -10.85 10.88
N TYR A 195 2.12 -9.97 11.66
CA TYR A 195 1.97 -9.89 13.11
C TYR A 195 0.48 -9.80 13.52
N VAL A 196 -0.27 -8.90 12.93
CA VAL A 196 -1.71 -8.73 13.23
C VAL A 196 -2.51 -9.97 12.81
N THR A 197 -2.22 -10.57 11.65
CA THR A 197 -2.94 -11.76 11.17
C THR A 197 -2.69 -13.02 12.01
N GLU A 198 -1.55 -13.09 12.69
CA GLU A 198 -1.20 -14.16 13.63
C GLU A 198 -1.92 -14.02 14.97
N PHE A 199 -2.21 -12.79 15.43
CA PHE A 199 -3.02 -12.58 16.65
C PHE A 199 -4.53 -12.62 16.40
N ILE A 200 -4.99 -12.29 15.19
CA ILE A 200 -6.41 -12.21 14.84
C ILE A 200 -6.88 -13.53 14.21
N GLY A 201 -7.90 -14.13 14.82
CA GLY A 201 -8.52 -15.36 14.33
C GLY A 201 -9.15 -15.22 12.94
N MET A 202 -9.33 -16.34 12.24
CA MET A 202 -9.75 -16.38 10.83
C MET A 202 -11.03 -15.59 10.52
N LYS A 203 -12.01 -15.55 11.43
CA LYS A 203 -13.31 -14.88 11.23
C LYS A 203 -13.19 -13.36 11.05
N SER A 204 -12.23 -12.71 11.72
CA SER A 204 -12.08 -11.24 11.71
C SER A 204 -10.86 -10.77 10.92
N ARG A 205 -10.10 -11.70 10.36
CA ARG A 205 -8.82 -11.41 9.69
C ARG A 205 -9.00 -10.48 8.49
N THR A 206 -9.97 -10.77 7.61
CA THR A 206 -10.21 -9.96 6.40
C THR A 206 -10.55 -8.52 6.75
N TRP A 207 -11.46 -8.32 7.72
CA TRP A 207 -11.84 -6.98 8.19
C TRP A 207 -10.66 -6.23 8.82
N ALA A 208 -9.85 -6.90 9.65
CA ALA A 208 -8.69 -6.28 10.28
C ALA A 208 -7.64 -5.82 9.25
N CYS A 209 -7.36 -6.65 8.24
CA CYS A 209 -6.41 -6.34 7.18
C CYS A 209 -6.85 -5.12 6.36
N ILE A 210 -8.13 -5.06 5.98
CA ILE A 210 -8.67 -3.95 5.18
C ILE A 210 -8.67 -2.65 6.01
N GLN A 211 -9.04 -2.75 7.28
CA GLN A 211 -9.03 -1.60 8.18
C GLN A 211 -7.60 -1.08 8.41
N MET A 212 -6.56 -1.94 8.39
CA MET A 212 -5.16 -1.48 8.49
C MET A 212 -4.76 -0.55 7.34
N HIS A 213 -5.23 -0.80 6.12
CA HIS A 213 -5.00 0.09 4.98
C HIS A 213 -5.73 1.43 5.13
N SER A 214 -6.86 1.47 5.84
CA SER A 214 -7.55 2.74 6.12
C SER A 214 -6.70 3.70 6.97
N PHE A 215 -5.84 3.19 7.84
CA PHE A 215 -4.90 4.04 8.60
C PHE A 215 -3.79 4.64 7.73
N PHE A 216 -3.39 3.96 6.65
CA PHE A 216 -2.50 4.54 5.64
C PHE A 216 -3.16 5.75 4.94
N ALA A 217 -4.46 5.64 4.63
CA ALA A 217 -5.26 6.73 4.08
C ALA A 217 -5.34 7.93 5.05
N VAL A 218 -5.52 7.68 6.34
CA VAL A 218 -5.44 8.73 7.38
C VAL A 218 -4.07 9.41 7.38
N GLY A 219 -2.99 8.65 7.20
CA GLY A 219 -1.64 9.21 7.02
C GLY A 219 -1.56 10.18 5.85
N THR A 220 -2.17 9.85 4.71
CA THR A 220 -2.28 10.74 3.54
C THR A 220 -3.00 12.05 3.86
N MET A 221 -4.08 11.99 4.66
CA MET A 221 -4.81 13.17 5.11
C MET A 221 -3.94 14.05 6.04
N VAL A 222 -3.12 13.44 6.91
CA VAL A 222 -2.18 14.16 7.78
C VAL A 222 -1.09 14.87 6.97
N VAL A 223 -0.63 14.29 5.86
CA VAL A 223 0.31 14.94 4.91
C VAL A 223 -0.31 16.21 4.35
N ALA A 224 -1.56 16.14 3.89
CA ALA A 224 -2.29 17.29 3.39
C ALA A 224 -2.44 18.42 4.42
N LEU A 225 -2.81 18.07 5.65
CA LEU A 225 -2.95 19.04 6.74
C LEU A 225 -1.60 19.66 7.13
N THR A 226 -0.56 18.83 7.30
CA THR A 226 0.77 19.33 7.66
C THR A 226 1.34 20.24 6.58
N GLY A 227 1.13 19.91 5.30
CA GLY A 227 1.58 20.73 4.18
C GLY A 227 0.89 22.10 4.12
N TYR A 228 -0.36 22.20 4.59
CA TYR A 228 -1.09 23.46 4.68
C TYR A 228 -0.52 24.40 5.76
N PHE A 229 -0.16 23.84 6.92
CA PHE A 229 0.38 24.62 8.04
C PHE A 229 1.88 24.91 7.92
N VAL A 230 2.66 23.99 7.34
CA VAL A 230 4.12 24.05 7.31
C VAL A 230 4.61 24.19 5.88
N ARG A 231 5.16 25.38 5.57
CA ARG A 231 5.64 25.75 4.22
C ARG A 231 7.13 25.52 3.97
N THR A 232 7.84 25.08 5.00
CA THR A 232 9.29 24.83 4.98
C THR A 232 9.56 23.33 5.03
N TRP A 233 10.23 22.79 4.01
CA TRP A 233 10.35 21.35 3.80
C TRP A 233 11.02 20.57 4.94
N TRP A 234 12.06 21.12 5.59
CA TRP A 234 12.78 20.41 6.65
C TRP A 234 11.97 20.38 7.96
N ILE A 235 11.28 21.47 8.30
CA ILE A 235 10.32 21.51 9.43
C ILE A 235 9.18 20.53 9.15
N TYR A 236 8.67 20.54 7.91
CA TYR A 236 7.64 19.62 7.46
C TYR A 236 8.07 18.17 7.67
N GLN A 237 9.26 17.79 7.21
CA GLN A 237 9.82 16.45 7.40
C GLN A 237 9.97 16.10 8.89
N MET A 238 10.42 17.03 9.74
CA MET A 238 10.52 16.81 11.19
C MET A 238 9.16 16.51 11.83
N VAL A 239 8.15 17.34 11.55
CA VAL A 239 6.78 17.19 12.08
C VAL A 239 6.20 15.84 11.67
N LEU A 240 6.38 15.45 10.41
CA LEU A 240 5.93 14.15 9.92
C LEU A 240 6.61 12.99 10.65
N SER A 241 7.92 13.08 10.90
CA SER A 241 8.65 12.04 11.65
C SER A 241 8.24 11.95 13.12
N THR A 242 7.85 13.06 13.76
CA THR A 242 7.37 13.10 15.16
C THR A 242 6.13 12.23 15.37
N VAL A 243 5.29 12.02 14.35
CA VAL A 243 4.09 11.14 14.42
C VAL A 243 4.45 9.69 14.80
N THR A 244 5.69 9.26 14.54
CA THR A 244 6.19 7.92 14.86
C THR A 244 6.50 7.73 16.35
N ILE A 245 6.72 8.81 17.11
CA ILE A 245 7.22 8.76 18.50
C ILE A 245 6.30 7.96 19.43
N PRO A 246 4.97 8.17 19.45
CA PRO A 246 4.09 7.43 20.37
C PRO A 246 4.20 5.92 20.17
N PHE A 247 4.33 5.45 18.93
CA PHE A 247 4.50 4.03 18.66
C PHE A 247 5.83 3.49 19.15
N VAL A 248 6.94 4.19 18.91
CA VAL A 248 8.27 3.77 19.38
C VAL A 248 8.29 3.58 20.90
N LEU A 249 7.58 4.45 21.64
CA LEU A 249 7.41 4.32 23.09
C LEU A 249 6.54 3.12 23.48
N CYS A 250 5.47 2.84 22.73
CA CYS A 250 4.56 1.72 22.99
C CYS A 250 5.07 0.35 22.50
N CYS A 251 6.04 0.30 21.57
CA CYS A 251 6.58 -0.93 20.96
C CYS A 251 7.05 -1.96 21.99
N TRP A 252 7.57 -1.51 23.13
CA TRP A 252 8.11 -2.41 24.15
C TRP A 252 7.05 -3.31 24.78
N ILE A 253 5.78 -2.87 24.75
CA ILE A 253 4.63 -3.57 25.32
C ILE A 253 4.20 -4.76 24.43
N LEU A 254 4.55 -4.75 23.14
CA LEU A 254 4.14 -5.77 22.19
C LEU A 254 4.85 -7.11 22.47
N PRO A 255 4.12 -8.22 22.69
CA PRO A 255 4.75 -9.54 22.81
C PRO A 255 5.15 -10.09 21.45
N GLU A 256 5.98 -11.13 21.45
CA GLU A 256 6.24 -11.91 20.24
C GLU A 256 5.03 -12.80 19.91
N THR A 257 4.88 -13.13 18.63
CA THR A 257 3.78 -13.97 18.14
C THR A 257 3.89 -15.41 18.67
N PRO A 258 2.76 -16.01 19.13
CA PRO A 258 2.79 -17.39 19.64
C PRO A 258 3.16 -18.40 18.56
N PHE A 259 2.79 -18.14 17.30
CA PHE A 259 3.12 -18.98 16.15
C PHE A 259 4.63 -19.02 15.88
N TRP A 260 5.32 -17.87 15.91
CA TRP A 260 6.77 -17.84 15.75
C TRP A 260 7.51 -18.54 16.90
N LEU A 261 7.06 -18.31 18.14
CA LEU A 261 7.65 -18.95 19.32
C LEU A 261 7.52 -20.48 19.25
N LEU A 262 6.39 -20.98 18.75
CA LEU A 262 6.20 -22.41 18.50
C LEU A 262 7.11 -22.94 17.40
N SER A 263 7.26 -22.23 16.28
CA SER A 263 8.14 -22.67 15.18
C SER A 263 9.61 -22.75 15.58
N GLU A 264 10.04 -21.92 16.54
CA GLU A 264 11.39 -21.94 17.12
C GLU A 264 11.53 -22.92 18.31
N GLY A 265 10.49 -23.70 18.64
CA GLY A 265 10.50 -24.67 19.73
C GLY A 265 10.44 -24.06 21.14
N ARG A 266 10.17 -22.75 21.28
CA ARG A 266 10.09 -22.02 22.55
C ARG A 266 8.68 -22.14 23.16
N CYS A 267 8.25 -23.36 23.46
CA CYS A 267 6.89 -23.67 23.91
C CYS A 267 6.49 -23.00 25.23
N GLU A 268 7.42 -22.87 26.19
CA GLU A 268 7.14 -22.21 27.48
C GLU A 268 6.81 -20.72 27.31
N GLU A 269 7.51 -20.03 26.43
CA GLU A 269 7.27 -18.63 26.14
C GLU A 269 5.97 -18.43 25.37
N ALA A 270 5.69 -19.31 24.39
CA ALA A 270 4.42 -19.33 23.69
C ALA A 270 3.25 -19.51 24.68
N GLN A 271 3.38 -20.43 25.65
CA GLN A 271 2.37 -20.62 26.70
C GLN A 271 2.17 -19.36 27.55
N LYS A 272 3.25 -18.68 27.97
CA LYS A 272 3.16 -17.41 28.73
C LYS A 272 2.40 -16.32 27.96
N VAL A 273 2.62 -16.22 26.65
CA VAL A 273 1.89 -15.27 25.79
C VAL A 273 0.41 -15.66 25.73
N VAL A 274 0.09 -16.94 25.47
CA VAL A 274 -1.30 -17.43 25.45
C VAL A 274 -2.01 -17.23 26.79
N ASP A 275 -1.35 -17.51 27.91
CA ASP A 275 -1.88 -17.28 29.25
C ASP A 275 -2.19 -15.80 29.49
N THR A 276 -1.33 -14.89 29.00
CA THR A 276 -1.54 -13.45 29.10
C THR A 276 -2.76 -13.01 28.29
N ILE A 277 -2.89 -13.53 27.05
CA ILE A 277 -4.06 -13.29 26.19
C ILE A 277 -5.34 -13.81 26.86
N ALA A 278 -5.30 -15.03 27.42
CA ALA A 278 -6.42 -15.64 28.11
C ALA A 278 -6.85 -14.82 29.34
N LYS A 279 -5.90 -14.36 30.15
CA LYS A 279 -6.15 -13.48 31.30
C LYS A 279 -6.82 -12.16 30.90
N TRP A 280 -6.32 -11.49 29.86
CA TRP A 280 -6.89 -10.22 29.38
C TRP A 280 -8.29 -10.38 28.78
N ASN A 281 -8.51 -11.47 28.05
CA ASN A 281 -9.78 -11.77 27.41
C ASN A 281 -10.78 -12.45 28.35
N ARG A 282 -10.42 -12.69 29.62
CA ARG A 282 -11.21 -13.43 30.61
C ARG A 282 -11.67 -14.80 30.09
N ALA A 283 -10.81 -15.45 29.31
CA ALA A 283 -11.04 -16.77 28.73
C ALA A 283 -10.24 -17.83 29.50
N ARG A 284 -10.64 -19.10 29.37
CA ARG A 284 -9.83 -20.21 29.90
C ARG A 284 -8.53 -20.30 29.11
N SER A 285 -7.40 -20.42 29.82
CA SER A 285 -6.14 -20.71 29.15
C SER A 285 -6.14 -22.16 28.65
N CYS A 286 -5.61 -22.38 27.45
CA CYS A 286 -5.43 -23.70 26.88
C CYS A 286 -3.97 -24.12 27.08
N LYS A 287 -3.74 -25.37 27.50
CA LYS A 287 -2.38 -25.92 27.57
C LYS A 287 -1.93 -26.29 26.17
N LEU A 288 -0.94 -25.56 25.67
CA LEU A 288 -0.41 -25.74 24.33
C LEU A 288 0.27 -27.10 24.14
N SER A 289 0.80 -27.68 25.23
CA SER A 289 1.37 -29.05 25.23
C SER A 289 0.35 -30.14 24.90
N GLU A 290 -0.91 -29.97 25.31
CA GLU A 290 -1.98 -30.94 25.01
C GLU A 290 -2.43 -30.80 23.54
N LEU A 291 -2.53 -29.57 23.02
CA LEU A 291 -2.82 -29.34 21.60
C LEU A 291 -1.72 -29.84 20.66
N LEU A 292 -0.45 -29.60 20.99
CA LEU A 292 0.67 -30.09 20.18
C LEU A 292 0.72 -31.63 20.18
N SER A 293 0.39 -32.26 21.30
CA SER A 293 0.30 -33.73 21.40
C SER A 293 -0.88 -34.32 20.62
N LEU A 294 -1.97 -33.57 20.44
CA LEU A 294 -3.11 -33.97 19.62
C LEU A 294 -2.78 -33.88 18.12
N ASP A 295 -2.00 -32.87 17.70
CA ASP A 295 -1.57 -32.70 16.30
C ASP A 295 -0.51 -33.75 15.89
N LEU A 296 0.38 -34.12 16.83
CA LEU A 296 1.36 -35.22 16.66
C LEU A 296 0.71 -36.61 16.61
N ASN A 297 -0.45 -36.79 17.25
CA ASN A 297 -1.20 -38.06 17.29
C ASN A 297 -2.31 -38.15 16.22
N GLY A 298 -2.51 -37.12 15.41
CA GLY A 298 -3.33 -37.19 14.21
C GLY A 298 -2.68 -38.08 13.14
N PRO A 299 -3.43 -38.57 12.13
CA PRO A 299 -2.93 -39.51 11.11
C PRO A 299 -1.82 -38.95 10.18
N ILE A 300 -1.26 -37.78 10.51
CA ILE A 300 -0.19 -37.06 9.79
C ILE A 300 1.14 -37.13 10.58
N GLY A 301 1.15 -37.73 11.77
CA GLY A 301 2.36 -37.97 12.55
C GLY A 301 3.22 -39.08 11.93
N ASN A 302 4.15 -38.70 11.03
CA ASN A 302 5.48 -39.31 10.83
C ASN A 302 6.18 -38.95 9.51
N GLU A 303 5.64 -38.04 8.69
CA GLU A 303 6.45 -37.44 7.63
C GLU A 303 7.00 -36.09 8.12
N PRO A 304 8.33 -35.84 8.11
CA PRO A 304 8.79 -34.47 8.17
C PRO A 304 8.07 -33.75 7.04
N LEU A 305 7.35 -32.67 7.35
CA LEU A 305 6.83 -31.74 6.36
C LEU A 305 8.05 -31.18 5.61
N GLU A 306 8.57 -31.93 4.65
CA GLU A 306 9.40 -31.40 3.58
C GLU A 306 8.49 -30.43 2.85
N VAL A 307 8.48 -29.18 3.32
CA VAL A 307 7.95 -28.07 2.55
C VAL A 307 8.79 -28.04 1.29
N LYS A 308 8.34 -28.75 0.26
CA LYS A 308 8.91 -28.68 -1.08
C LYS A 308 9.02 -27.21 -1.38
N LYS A 309 10.25 -26.71 -1.51
CA LYS A 309 10.48 -25.29 -1.83
C LYS A 309 9.97 -25.08 -3.25
N HIS A 310 8.73 -24.64 -3.34
CA HIS A 310 8.12 -24.29 -4.60
C HIS A 310 8.83 -23.09 -5.19
N ASN A 311 9.31 -23.24 -6.42
CA ASN A 311 10.01 -22.18 -7.14
C ASN A 311 9.01 -21.35 -7.94
N LEU A 312 9.38 -20.12 -8.30
CA LEU A 312 8.53 -19.25 -9.14
C LEU A 312 8.14 -19.89 -10.48
N LEU A 313 8.93 -20.85 -10.97
CA LEU A 313 8.64 -21.61 -12.18
C LEU A 313 7.41 -22.52 -12.03
N ASP A 314 7.04 -22.90 -10.81
CA ASP A 314 5.86 -23.74 -10.54
C ASP A 314 4.55 -22.98 -10.85
N LEU A 315 4.58 -21.64 -10.91
CA LEU A 315 3.42 -20.84 -11.36
C LEU A 315 3.19 -20.91 -12.87
N PHE A 316 4.18 -21.36 -13.64
CA PHE A 316 4.11 -21.52 -15.09
C PHE A 316 4.09 -22.99 -15.50
N TYR A 317 3.67 -23.88 -14.58
CA TYR A 317 3.60 -25.32 -14.83
C TYR A 317 2.63 -25.67 -15.98
N ASP A 318 1.50 -24.96 -16.06
CA ASP A 318 0.49 -25.14 -17.10
C ASP A 318 0.18 -23.80 -17.79
N TRP A 319 -0.17 -23.85 -19.08
CA TRP A 319 -0.47 -22.66 -19.90
C TRP A 319 -1.67 -21.87 -19.35
N ASN A 320 -2.69 -22.57 -18.84
CA ASN A 320 -3.86 -21.92 -18.25
C ASN A 320 -3.51 -21.20 -16.93
N VAL A 321 -2.66 -21.81 -16.10
CA VAL A 321 -2.17 -21.21 -14.86
C VAL A 321 -1.19 -20.06 -15.15
N GLY A 322 -0.34 -20.18 -16.17
CA GLY A 322 0.59 -19.14 -16.59
C GLY A 322 -0.13 -17.89 -17.12
N THR A 323 -1.15 -18.05 -17.96
CA THR A 323 -1.98 -16.93 -18.45
C THR A 323 -2.77 -16.24 -17.33
N ARG A 324 -3.28 -17.03 -16.37
CA ARG A 324 -3.88 -16.52 -15.13
C ARG A 324 -2.89 -15.74 -14.27
N THR A 325 -1.67 -16.25 -14.09
CA THR A 325 -0.58 -15.58 -13.36
C THR A 325 -0.23 -14.24 -14.01
N LEU A 326 -0.04 -14.23 -15.33
CA LEU A 326 0.27 -13.01 -16.07
C LEU A 326 -0.84 -11.96 -15.97
N THR A 327 -2.10 -12.39 -16.05
CA THR A 327 -3.26 -11.52 -15.89
C THR A 327 -3.27 -10.88 -14.50
N ILE A 328 -3.04 -11.68 -13.45
CA ILE A 328 -2.98 -11.19 -12.07
C ILE A 328 -1.83 -10.21 -11.89
N TRP A 329 -0.64 -10.52 -12.41
CA TRP A 329 0.52 -9.61 -12.39
C TRP A 329 0.21 -8.27 -13.07
N LEU A 330 -0.51 -8.28 -14.20
CA LEU A 330 -0.94 -7.06 -14.87
C LEU A 330 -1.93 -6.25 -14.03
N VAL A 331 -2.88 -6.90 -13.35
CA VAL A 331 -3.83 -6.23 -12.43
C VAL A 331 -3.08 -5.62 -11.24
N TRP A 332 -2.14 -6.35 -10.64
CA TRP A 332 -1.27 -5.85 -9.57
C TRP A 332 -0.46 -4.63 -9.99
N PHE A 333 0.16 -4.69 -11.18
CA PHE A 333 0.91 -3.60 -11.76
C PHE A 333 0.03 -2.37 -11.96
N THR A 334 -1.10 -2.54 -12.63
CA THR A 334 -2.03 -1.46 -13.01
C THR A 334 -2.68 -0.81 -11.78
N GLY A 335 -3.11 -1.62 -10.80
CA GLY A 335 -3.70 -1.13 -9.56
C GLY A 335 -2.73 -0.25 -8.78
N CYS A 336 -1.48 -0.70 -8.63
CA CYS A 336 -0.46 0.04 -7.89
C CYS A 336 0.01 1.28 -8.66
N LEU A 337 0.24 1.16 -9.97
CA LEU A 337 0.60 2.28 -10.84
C LEU A 337 -0.46 3.38 -10.77
N GLY A 338 -1.74 3.02 -10.95
CA GLY A 338 -2.86 3.96 -10.91
C GLY A 338 -3.05 4.59 -9.52
N PHE A 339 -2.93 3.80 -8.45
CA PHE A 339 -3.05 4.29 -7.07
C PHE A 339 -2.04 5.41 -6.75
N TYR A 340 -0.76 5.17 -7.06
CA TYR A 340 0.28 6.17 -6.83
C TYR A 340 0.24 7.30 -7.86
N PHE A 341 -0.08 7.02 -9.13
CA PHE A 341 -0.25 8.05 -10.15
C PHE A 341 -1.28 9.09 -9.70
N PHE A 342 -2.48 8.64 -9.33
CA PHE A 342 -3.54 9.54 -8.88
C PHE A 342 -3.10 10.34 -7.66
N SER A 343 -2.53 9.67 -6.65
CA SER A 343 -2.10 10.30 -5.40
C SER A 343 -1.01 11.37 -5.63
N LEU A 344 -0.03 11.09 -6.47
CA LEU A 344 1.04 12.02 -6.83
C LEU A 344 0.56 13.15 -7.76
N ASN A 345 -0.42 12.88 -8.61
CA ASN A 345 -0.99 13.87 -9.52
C ASN A 345 -2.00 14.83 -8.83
N SER A 346 -2.32 14.61 -7.56
CA SER A 346 -3.30 15.42 -6.80
C SER A 346 -2.97 16.92 -6.77
N VAL A 347 -1.68 17.27 -6.78
CA VAL A 347 -1.21 18.66 -6.82
C VAL A 347 -1.42 19.35 -8.17
N ASN A 348 -1.61 18.58 -9.25
CA ASN A 348 -1.76 19.09 -10.61
C ASN A 348 -3.22 19.24 -11.08
N LEU A 349 -4.21 18.89 -10.24
CA LEU A 349 -5.63 18.89 -10.61
C LEU A 349 -6.26 20.30 -10.69
N GLY A 350 -5.54 21.34 -10.26
CA GLY A 350 -6.05 22.70 -10.13
C GLY A 350 -6.84 22.92 -8.84
N GLY A 351 -7.18 24.18 -8.55
CA GLY A 351 -7.83 24.55 -7.28
C GLY A 351 -6.84 24.56 -6.11
N ASN A 352 -7.24 23.97 -4.98
CA ASN A 352 -6.42 23.88 -3.77
C ASN A 352 -5.72 22.52 -3.69
N GLU A 353 -4.40 22.50 -3.89
CA GLU A 353 -3.58 21.29 -3.85
C GLU A 353 -3.66 20.49 -2.53
N TYR A 354 -3.81 21.17 -1.39
CA TYR A 354 -3.93 20.53 -0.09
C TYR A 354 -5.27 19.81 0.06
N LEU A 355 -6.36 20.46 -0.34
CA LEU A 355 -7.69 19.87 -0.32
C LEU A 355 -7.76 18.65 -1.25
N ASN A 356 -7.15 18.75 -2.44
CA ASN A 356 -7.11 17.63 -3.39
C ASN A 356 -6.43 16.40 -2.77
N LEU A 357 -5.27 16.55 -2.12
CA LEU A 357 -4.60 15.42 -1.47
C LEU A 357 -5.39 14.87 -0.28
N PHE A 358 -6.04 15.76 0.50
CA PHE A 358 -6.90 15.33 1.61
C PHE A 358 -8.08 14.48 1.10
N LEU A 359 -8.75 14.91 0.03
CA LEU A 359 -9.82 14.17 -0.63
C LEU A 359 -9.32 12.84 -1.19
N MET A 360 -8.12 12.81 -1.76
CA MET A 360 -7.50 11.58 -2.24
C MET A 360 -7.34 10.54 -1.14
N GLY A 361 -7.01 10.94 0.10
CA GLY A 361 -6.97 10.02 1.24
C GLY A 361 -8.38 9.67 1.74
N ALA A 362 -9.27 10.66 1.84
CA ALA A 362 -10.62 10.46 2.35
C ALA A 362 -11.46 9.48 1.50
N VAL A 363 -11.25 9.45 0.18
CA VAL A 363 -11.95 8.57 -0.77
C VAL A 363 -11.54 7.10 -0.64
N GLU A 364 -10.37 6.79 -0.08
CA GLU A 364 -9.93 5.40 0.11
C GLU A 364 -10.76 4.67 1.17
N ILE A 365 -11.14 5.36 2.24
CA ILE A 365 -11.93 4.79 3.34
C ILE A 365 -13.27 4.20 2.84
N PRO A 366 -14.14 4.96 2.14
CA PRO A 366 -15.37 4.40 1.58
C PRO A 366 -15.12 3.38 0.47
N ALA A 367 -14.00 3.48 -0.28
CA ALA A 367 -13.64 2.47 -1.27
C ALA A 367 -13.41 1.09 -0.63
N TYR A 368 -12.72 1.05 0.51
CA TYR A 368 -12.49 -0.19 1.25
C TYR A 368 -13.79 -0.77 1.84
N ILE A 369 -14.69 0.07 2.35
CA ILE A 369 -16.00 -0.39 2.84
C ILE A 369 -16.84 -0.94 1.69
N PHE A 370 -16.91 -0.23 0.57
CA PHE A 370 -17.61 -0.67 -0.64
C PHE A 370 -17.06 -2.02 -1.12
N MET A 371 -15.74 -2.19 -1.09
CA MET A 371 -15.08 -3.44 -1.43
C MET A 371 -15.53 -4.59 -0.53
N CYS A 372 -15.48 -4.44 0.79
CA CYS A 372 -15.94 -5.46 1.73
C CYS A 372 -17.38 -5.91 1.42
N LEU A 373 -18.30 -4.94 1.26
CA LEU A 373 -19.71 -5.22 1.01
C LEU A 373 -19.94 -5.85 -0.37
N GLY A 374 -19.23 -5.40 -1.39
CA GLY A 374 -19.33 -5.92 -2.75
C GLY A 374 -18.83 -7.35 -2.88
N MET A 375 -17.74 -7.69 -2.18
CA MET A 375 -17.14 -9.03 -2.21
C MET A 375 -18.07 -10.09 -1.64
N ASP A 376 -18.81 -9.76 -0.57
CA ASP A 376 -19.73 -10.65 0.11
C ASP A 376 -21.08 -10.81 -0.60
N SER A 377 -21.45 -9.89 -1.49
CA SER A 377 -22.77 -9.88 -2.14
C SER A 377 -22.74 -10.23 -3.63
N ILE A 378 -21.81 -9.65 -4.40
CA ILE A 378 -21.80 -9.73 -5.89
C ILE A 378 -20.81 -10.80 -6.39
N GLY A 379 -19.77 -11.07 -5.60
CA GLY A 379 -18.64 -11.94 -5.96
C GLY A 379 -17.36 -11.15 -6.27
N ARG A 380 -16.20 -11.80 -6.15
CA ARG A 380 -14.89 -11.14 -6.23
C ARG A 380 -14.58 -10.74 -7.67
N ARG A 381 -14.79 -11.65 -8.62
CA ARG A 381 -14.46 -11.39 -10.03
C ARG A 381 -15.25 -10.22 -10.61
N LYS A 382 -16.56 -10.20 -10.39
CA LYS A 382 -17.44 -9.14 -10.94
C LYS A 382 -17.07 -7.77 -10.38
N VAL A 383 -16.78 -7.68 -9.08
CA VAL A 383 -16.35 -6.42 -8.46
C VAL A 383 -14.99 -5.98 -9.00
N LEU A 384 -14.03 -6.90 -9.22
CA LEU A 384 -12.74 -6.56 -9.82
C LEU A 384 -12.89 -5.95 -11.21
N VAL A 385 -13.64 -6.64 -12.07
CA VAL A 385 -13.86 -6.22 -13.46
C VAL A 385 -14.60 -4.89 -13.51
N PHE A 386 -15.64 -4.72 -12.70
CA PHE A 386 -16.40 -3.48 -12.62
C PHE A 386 -15.50 -2.31 -12.20
N SER A 387 -14.68 -2.50 -11.17
CA SER A 387 -13.74 -1.48 -10.67
C SER A 387 -12.67 -1.09 -11.70
N LEU A 388 -12.11 -2.07 -12.43
CA LEU A 388 -11.10 -1.79 -13.47
C LEU A 388 -11.70 -1.10 -14.71
N ILE A 389 -12.84 -1.57 -15.20
CA ILE A 389 -13.50 -0.98 -16.39
C ILE A 389 -14.06 0.41 -16.06
N SER A 390 -14.66 0.60 -14.88
CA SER A 390 -15.11 1.94 -14.44
C SER A 390 -13.92 2.89 -14.26
N GLY A 391 -12.80 2.43 -13.70
CA GLY A 391 -11.56 3.20 -13.63
C GLY A 391 -11.06 3.64 -15.02
N ALA A 392 -11.06 2.74 -16.01
CA ALA A 392 -10.68 3.05 -17.38
C ALA A 392 -11.62 4.09 -18.03
N LEU A 393 -12.94 3.93 -17.85
CA LEU A 393 -13.93 4.89 -18.34
C LEU A 393 -13.73 6.27 -17.73
N LEU A 394 -13.52 6.35 -16.41
CA LEU A 394 -13.29 7.60 -15.69
C LEU A 394 -11.99 8.29 -16.15
N CYS A 395 -10.92 7.53 -16.41
CA CYS A 395 -9.71 8.06 -17.05
C CYS A 395 -10.01 8.69 -18.42
N GLY A 396 -10.86 8.05 -19.24
CA GLY A 396 -11.31 8.62 -20.52
C GLY A 396 -12.13 9.90 -20.35
N VAL A 397 -13.04 9.94 -19.37
CA VAL A 397 -13.86 11.14 -19.07
C VAL A 397 -12.98 12.31 -18.65
N ILE A 398 -11.93 12.08 -17.85
CA ILE A 398 -10.98 13.14 -17.44
C ILE A 398 -10.35 13.82 -18.67
N MET A 399 -10.11 13.09 -19.76
CA MET A 399 -9.51 13.66 -20.97
C MET A 399 -10.42 14.63 -21.72
N VAL A 400 -11.74 14.50 -21.56
CA VAL A 400 -12.74 15.33 -22.26
C VAL A 400 -13.03 16.64 -21.51
N ILE A 401 -12.74 16.69 -20.20
CA ILE A 401 -13.07 17.85 -19.37
C ILE A 401 -12.13 19.02 -19.70
N PRO A 402 -12.68 20.21 -20.06
CA PRO A 402 -11.85 21.39 -20.29
C PRO A 402 -11.21 21.90 -19.00
N LYS A 403 -9.99 22.43 -19.10
CA LYS A 403 -9.19 22.92 -17.96
C LYS A 403 -9.90 23.97 -17.07
N ASN A 404 -10.88 24.70 -17.62
CA ASN A 404 -11.63 25.73 -16.88
C ASN A 404 -12.56 25.15 -15.81
N TYR A 405 -12.95 23.88 -15.91
CA TYR A 405 -13.87 23.21 -15.00
C TYR A 405 -13.14 22.30 -13.99
N PHE A 406 -12.21 22.87 -13.23
CA PHE A 406 -11.34 22.11 -12.31
C PHE A 406 -12.13 21.29 -11.26
N ILE A 407 -13.30 21.76 -10.81
CA ILE A 407 -14.15 21.02 -9.84
C ILE A 407 -14.57 19.66 -10.42
N TRP A 408 -15.00 19.62 -11.68
CA TRP A 408 -15.38 18.38 -12.34
C TRP A 408 -14.17 17.47 -12.55
N THR A 409 -13.01 18.03 -12.91
CA THR A 409 -11.76 17.27 -12.99
C THR A 409 -11.41 16.60 -11.67
N VAL A 410 -11.53 17.32 -10.55
CA VAL A 410 -11.29 16.78 -9.20
C VAL A 410 -12.29 15.67 -8.89
N VAL A 411 -13.60 15.89 -9.07
CA VAL A 411 -14.64 14.89 -8.79
C VAL A 411 -14.43 13.59 -9.58
N VAL A 412 -14.18 13.69 -10.89
CA VAL A 412 -13.96 12.49 -11.72
C VAL A 412 -12.64 11.82 -11.37
N THR A 413 -11.61 12.58 -11.00
CA THR A 413 -10.34 12.02 -10.52
C THR A 413 -10.51 11.27 -9.19
N MET A 414 -11.31 11.79 -8.26
CA MET A 414 -11.65 11.10 -7.02
C MET A 414 -12.39 9.79 -7.31
N ALA A 415 -13.37 9.81 -8.21
CA ALA A 415 -14.07 8.59 -8.64
C ALA A 415 -13.12 7.58 -9.29
N GLY A 416 -12.17 8.04 -10.13
CA GLY A 416 -11.15 7.20 -10.75
C GLY A 416 -10.23 6.55 -9.70
N LYS A 417 -9.78 7.33 -8.72
CA LYS A 417 -8.98 6.84 -7.60
C LYS A 417 -9.76 5.82 -6.76
N PHE A 418 -11.05 6.07 -6.49
CA PHE A 418 -11.92 5.12 -5.80
C PHE A 418 -11.96 3.78 -6.52
N ALA A 419 -12.21 3.78 -7.83
CA ALA A 419 -12.34 2.56 -8.63
C ALA A 419 -11.02 1.76 -8.70
N ILE A 420 -9.89 2.43 -8.97
CA ILE A 420 -8.59 1.75 -8.99
C ILE A 420 -8.17 1.29 -7.59
N GLY A 421 -8.38 2.11 -6.56
CA GLY A 421 -8.07 1.76 -5.17
C GLY A 421 -8.86 0.55 -4.69
N ALA A 422 -10.14 0.46 -5.07
CA ALA A 422 -11.01 -0.68 -4.83
C ALA A 422 -10.44 -1.97 -5.49
N ALA A 423 -10.06 -1.90 -6.78
CA ALA A 423 -9.44 -3.01 -7.49
C ALA A 423 -8.10 -3.45 -6.85
N PHE A 424 -7.27 -2.48 -6.45
CA PHE A 424 -5.98 -2.74 -5.81
C PHE A 424 -6.13 -3.36 -4.41
N GLY A 425 -7.18 -3.01 -3.65
CA GLY A 425 -7.48 -3.67 -2.38
C GLY A 425 -7.95 -5.12 -2.58
N LEU A 426 -8.82 -5.34 -3.57
CA LEU A 426 -9.41 -6.65 -3.87
C LEU A 426 -8.38 -7.70 -4.28
N ILE A 427 -7.39 -7.31 -5.09
CA ILE A 427 -6.47 -8.25 -5.73
C ILE A 427 -5.62 -9.02 -4.72
N TYR A 428 -5.33 -8.43 -3.55
CA TYR A 428 -4.65 -9.13 -2.44
C TYR A 428 -5.41 -10.38 -2.01
N LEU A 429 -6.72 -10.24 -1.71
CA LEU A 429 -7.54 -11.36 -1.28
C LEU A 429 -7.82 -12.31 -2.45
N TYR A 430 -8.14 -11.78 -3.62
CA TYR A 430 -8.50 -12.59 -4.78
C TYR A 430 -7.33 -13.47 -5.24
N THR A 431 -6.10 -12.96 -5.20
CA THR A 431 -4.89 -13.78 -5.47
C THR A 431 -4.74 -14.88 -4.42
N ALA A 432 -4.99 -14.59 -3.14
CA ALA A 432 -4.93 -15.59 -2.08
C ALA A 432 -5.99 -16.70 -2.24
N GLU A 433 -7.20 -16.35 -2.67
CA GLU A 433 -8.29 -17.32 -2.90
C GLU A 433 -8.11 -18.11 -4.20
N LEU A 434 -7.47 -17.54 -5.22
CA LEU A 434 -7.22 -18.23 -6.49
C LEU A 434 -6.23 -19.40 -6.34
N TYR A 435 -5.10 -19.18 -5.68
CA TYR A 435 -4.02 -20.16 -5.68
C TYR A 435 -4.15 -21.18 -4.54
N PRO A 436 -3.77 -22.45 -4.79
CA PRO A 436 -3.79 -23.48 -3.77
C PRO A 436 -2.80 -23.14 -2.65
N THR A 437 -3.06 -23.63 -1.44
CA THR A 437 -2.29 -23.31 -0.22
C THR A 437 -0.78 -23.45 -0.41
N MET A 438 -0.34 -24.47 -1.16
CA MET A 438 1.07 -24.79 -1.42
C MET A 438 1.85 -23.67 -2.13
N VAL A 439 1.21 -22.91 -3.03
CA VAL A 439 1.85 -21.83 -3.81
C VAL A 439 1.25 -20.45 -3.56
N ARG A 440 0.27 -20.35 -2.66
CA ARG A 440 -0.49 -19.12 -2.38
C ARG A 440 0.40 -17.95 -1.97
N SER A 441 1.30 -18.18 -1.02
CA SER A 441 2.25 -17.17 -0.53
C SER A 441 3.18 -16.68 -1.65
N LEU A 442 3.62 -17.59 -2.52
CA LEU A 442 4.46 -17.30 -3.68
C LEU A 442 3.72 -16.47 -4.75
N ALA A 443 2.45 -16.78 -5.01
CA ALA A 443 1.62 -16.03 -5.95
C ALA A 443 1.30 -14.61 -5.47
N VAL A 444 0.91 -14.44 -4.20
CA VAL A 444 0.69 -13.12 -3.61
C VAL A 444 2.02 -12.34 -3.54
N GLY A 445 3.12 -13.00 -3.18
CA GLY A 445 4.46 -12.40 -3.12
C GLY A 445 4.94 -11.89 -4.47
N SER A 446 4.87 -12.72 -5.52
CA SER A 446 5.28 -12.33 -6.89
C SER A 446 4.41 -11.20 -7.46
N GLY A 447 3.08 -11.26 -7.28
CA GLY A 447 2.17 -10.17 -7.66
C GLY A 447 2.50 -8.86 -6.94
N SER A 448 2.79 -8.93 -5.63
CA SER A 448 3.23 -7.77 -4.85
C SER A 448 4.54 -7.17 -5.38
N MET A 449 5.54 -7.99 -5.73
CA MET A 449 6.80 -7.49 -6.33
C MET A 449 6.55 -6.76 -7.65
N VAL A 450 5.72 -7.31 -8.52
CA VAL A 450 5.34 -6.65 -9.79
C VAL A 450 4.59 -5.34 -9.53
N SER A 451 3.73 -5.30 -8.51
CA SER A 451 3.05 -4.08 -8.10
C SER A 451 4.03 -2.97 -7.66
N ARG A 452 5.15 -3.33 -7.01
CA ARG A 452 6.18 -2.36 -6.61
C ARG A 452 6.89 -1.75 -7.81
N VAL A 453 7.09 -2.51 -8.89
CA VAL A 453 7.56 -1.96 -10.18
C VAL A 453 6.60 -0.88 -10.68
N GLY A 454 5.28 -1.13 -10.60
CA GLY A 454 4.25 -0.12 -10.88
C GLY A 454 4.41 1.16 -10.05
N SER A 455 4.69 1.04 -8.74
CA SER A 455 4.92 2.21 -7.88
C SER A 455 6.21 2.99 -8.23
N ILE A 456 7.27 2.32 -8.70
CA ILE A 456 8.50 2.96 -9.17
C ILE A 456 8.24 3.74 -10.47
N MET A 457 7.37 3.21 -11.33
CA MET A 457 7.00 3.84 -12.61
C MET A 457 5.99 4.99 -12.44
N ALA A 458 5.16 4.98 -11.40
CA ALA A 458 4.09 5.97 -11.21
C ALA A 458 4.54 7.45 -11.22
N PRO A 459 5.63 7.86 -10.53
CA PRO A 459 6.12 9.24 -10.61
C PRO A 459 6.55 9.62 -12.03
N PHE A 460 7.19 8.70 -12.77
CA PHE A 460 7.54 8.92 -14.17
C PHE A 460 6.30 9.11 -15.03
N CYS A 461 5.23 8.34 -14.79
CA CYS A 461 3.95 8.55 -15.45
C CYS A 461 3.37 9.94 -15.20
N VAL A 462 3.48 10.50 -13.99
CA VAL A 462 3.05 11.89 -13.73
C VAL A 462 3.84 12.89 -14.58
N TYR A 463 5.15 12.67 -14.76
CA TYR A 463 5.99 13.56 -15.58
C TYR A 463 5.67 13.52 -17.07
N LEU A 464 5.04 12.46 -17.59
CA LEU A 464 4.58 12.44 -18.99
C LEU A 464 3.57 13.56 -19.29
N SER A 465 2.95 14.17 -18.27
CA SER A 465 2.08 15.34 -18.43
C SER A 465 2.78 16.55 -19.03
N SER A 466 4.12 16.67 -18.90
CA SER A 466 4.89 17.78 -19.49
C SER A 466 4.99 17.68 -21.02
N ILE A 467 4.95 16.46 -21.56
CA ILE A 467 4.95 16.20 -23.01
C ILE A 467 3.53 16.39 -23.53
N TRP A 468 2.56 15.71 -22.91
CA TRP A 468 1.15 15.85 -23.24
C TRP A 468 0.29 15.66 -22.00
N ASN A 469 -0.50 16.69 -21.67
CA ASN A 469 -1.27 16.78 -20.42
C ASN A 469 -2.16 15.55 -20.12
N PHE A 470 -2.65 14.86 -21.15
CA PHE A 470 -3.58 13.72 -21.02
C PHE A 470 -2.92 12.34 -21.17
N LEU A 471 -1.63 12.29 -21.51
CA LEU A 471 -0.89 11.05 -21.74
C LEU A 471 -0.85 10.13 -20.51
N PRO A 472 -0.66 10.63 -19.27
CA PRO A 472 -0.64 9.78 -18.09
C PRO A 472 -1.99 9.06 -17.84
N GLN A 473 -3.11 9.78 -17.98
CA GLN A 473 -4.46 9.25 -17.79
C GLN A 473 -4.80 8.23 -18.87
N LEU A 474 -4.39 8.49 -20.12
CA LEU A 474 -4.56 7.55 -21.22
C LEU A 474 -3.82 6.24 -20.94
N LEU A 475 -2.56 6.31 -20.49
CA LEU A 475 -1.74 5.13 -20.20
C LEU A 475 -2.36 4.27 -19.09
N VAL A 476 -2.74 4.89 -17.96
CA VAL A 476 -3.40 4.19 -16.86
C VAL A 476 -4.77 3.64 -17.28
N GLY A 477 -5.53 4.39 -18.09
CA GLY A 477 -6.83 3.97 -18.61
C GLY A 477 -6.75 2.76 -19.54
N ILE A 478 -5.79 2.74 -20.47
CA ILE A 478 -5.57 1.60 -21.37
C ILE A 478 -5.16 0.35 -20.58
N LEU A 479 -4.22 0.49 -19.63
CA LEU A 479 -3.80 -0.62 -18.78
C LEU A 479 -4.96 -1.15 -17.92
N ALA A 480 -5.79 -0.26 -17.36
CA ALA A 480 -6.97 -0.64 -16.59
C ALA A 480 -8.02 -1.36 -17.46
N PHE A 481 -8.21 -0.91 -18.70
CA PHE A 481 -9.12 -1.56 -19.65
C PHE A 481 -8.63 -2.97 -20.01
N ILE A 482 -7.36 -3.12 -20.40
CA ILE A 482 -6.77 -4.42 -20.73
C ILE A 482 -6.83 -5.36 -19.52
N SER A 483 -6.46 -4.87 -18.34
CA SER A 483 -6.54 -5.64 -17.09
C SER A 483 -7.97 -6.09 -16.78
N GLY A 484 -8.95 -5.21 -16.97
CA GLY A 484 -10.37 -5.50 -16.75
C GLY A 484 -10.92 -6.55 -17.72
N VAL A 485 -10.58 -6.45 -19.01
CA VAL A 485 -10.99 -7.42 -20.03
C VAL A 485 -10.36 -8.79 -19.78
N LEU A 486 -9.06 -8.84 -19.50
CA LEU A 486 -8.38 -10.11 -19.19
C LEU A 486 -8.91 -10.73 -17.89
N SER A 487 -9.31 -9.91 -16.91
CA SER A 487 -9.88 -10.39 -15.64
C SER A 487 -11.24 -11.11 -15.82
N LEU A 488 -11.92 -10.95 -16.96
CA LEU A 488 -13.13 -11.73 -17.27
C LEU A 488 -12.85 -13.22 -17.42
N MET A 489 -11.64 -13.58 -17.86
CA MET A 489 -11.20 -14.97 -18.04
C MET A 489 -10.90 -15.68 -16.72
N LEU A 490 -10.84 -14.94 -15.60
CA LEU A 490 -10.53 -15.52 -14.29
C LEU A 490 -11.75 -16.25 -13.71
N PRO A 491 -11.55 -17.27 -12.85
CA PRO A 491 -12.65 -17.98 -12.20
C PRO A 491 -13.22 -17.19 -11.00
N GLU A 492 -14.45 -17.49 -10.60
CA GLU A 492 -15.07 -16.84 -9.43
C GLU A 492 -14.74 -17.67 -8.18
N THR A 493 -14.35 -17.00 -7.09
CA THR A 493 -13.90 -17.66 -5.84
C THR A 493 -14.96 -17.65 -4.74
N MET A 494 -16.04 -16.88 -4.92
CA MET A 494 -17.10 -16.74 -3.92
C MET A 494 -17.73 -18.09 -3.55
N GLY A 495 -17.75 -18.41 -2.25
CA GLY A 495 -18.40 -19.59 -1.69
C GLY A 495 -17.69 -20.92 -1.94
N ARG A 496 -16.48 -20.91 -2.50
CA ARG A 496 -15.70 -22.12 -2.78
C ARG A 496 -14.73 -22.44 -1.64
N PRO A 497 -14.54 -23.73 -1.29
CA PRO A 497 -13.51 -24.12 -0.33
C PRO A 497 -12.12 -23.86 -0.92
N LEU A 498 -11.19 -23.42 -0.07
CA LEU A 498 -9.81 -23.14 -0.46
C LEU A 498 -9.13 -24.44 -0.92
N ALA A 499 -8.72 -24.49 -2.18
CA ALA A 499 -7.98 -25.63 -2.72
C ALA A 499 -6.62 -25.80 -2.01
N THR A 500 -6.26 -27.05 -1.72
CA THR A 500 -4.98 -27.39 -1.12
C THR A 500 -3.95 -27.80 -2.18
N THR A 501 -4.41 -28.48 -3.24
CA THR A 501 -3.58 -28.96 -4.35
C THR A 501 -3.99 -28.37 -5.70
N TRP A 502 -3.10 -28.47 -6.69
CA TRP A 502 -3.39 -28.05 -8.07
C TRP A 502 -4.51 -28.88 -8.71
N GLU A 503 -4.60 -30.17 -8.36
CA GLU A 503 -5.64 -31.08 -8.88
C GLU A 503 -7.03 -30.69 -8.36
N GLU A 504 -7.14 -30.30 -7.09
CA GLU A 504 -8.38 -29.78 -6.51
C GLU A 504 -8.79 -28.45 -7.19
N ALA A 505 -7.82 -27.56 -7.43
CA ALA A 505 -8.09 -26.31 -8.13
C ALA A 505 -8.59 -26.55 -9.57
N ALA A 506 -7.97 -27.47 -10.31
CA ALA A 506 -8.37 -27.82 -11.67
C ALA A 506 -9.78 -28.46 -11.72
N LYS A 507 -10.12 -29.32 -10.74
CA LYS A 507 -11.46 -29.92 -10.62
C LYS A 507 -12.53 -28.86 -10.36
N GLN A 508 -12.28 -27.91 -9.45
CA GLN A 508 -13.19 -26.81 -9.16
C GLN A 508 -13.40 -25.85 -10.34
N ASP A 509 -12.41 -25.72 -11.22
CA ASP A 509 -12.53 -24.96 -12.47
C ASP A 509 -13.39 -25.72 -13.50
N THR A 510 -13.21 -27.03 -13.62
CA THR A 510 -13.93 -27.90 -14.59
C THR A 510 -15.42 -28.11 -14.22
N GLU A 511 -15.75 -28.24 -12.93
CA GLU A 511 -17.14 -28.37 -12.45
C GLU A 511 -18.03 -27.16 -12.80
N LYS A 512 -17.42 -26.03 -13.16
CA LYS A 512 -18.13 -24.82 -13.57
C LYS A 512 -18.58 -24.87 -15.04
N ASP A 513 -17.80 -25.51 -15.90
CA ASP A 513 -18.16 -25.68 -17.31
C ASP A 513 -19.32 -26.67 -17.48
N SER A 514 -19.54 -27.56 -16.50
CA SER A 514 -20.65 -28.51 -16.48
C SER A 514 -21.91 -27.99 -15.74
N SER A 515 -21.78 -27.07 -14.79
CA SER A 515 -22.89 -26.59 -13.92
C SER A 515 -23.40 -25.17 -14.25
N GLY A 516 -23.64 -24.88 -15.54
CA GLY A 516 -24.26 -23.63 -16.01
C GLY A 516 -25.70 -23.33 -15.52
N LYS A 517 -26.18 -23.97 -14.45
CA LYS A 517 -27.45 -23.63 -13.79
C LYS A 517 -27.23 -23.34 -12.31
N LEU A 518 -27.53 -22.08 -11.97
CA LEU A 518 -27.71 -21.51 -10.64
C LEU A 518 -28.11 -22.55 -9.57
N PHE A 519 -27.20 -22.89 -8.66
CA PHE A 519 -27.57 -23.58 -7.43
C PHE A 519 -28.21 -22.56 -6.46
N PRO A 520 -29.44 -22.78 -5.96
CA PRO A 520 -29.98 -22.00 -4.88
C PRO A 520 -29.24 -22.34 -3.59
N THR A 521 -29.10 -21.34 -2.74
CA THR A 521 -28.58 -21.40 -1.37
C THR A 521 -29.18 -22.57 -0.57
N THR A 522 -28.41 -23.64 -0.39
CA THR A 522 -28.74 -24.70 0.59
C THR A 522 -27.96 -24.46 1.88
N ASN A 523 -28.71 -24.41 2.98
CA ASN A 523 -28.30 -24.08 4.33
C ASN A 523 -27.04 -24.82 4.83
N ASN A 524 -26.14 -24.04 5.45
CA ASN A 524 -24.97 -24.48 6.24
C ASN A 524 -25.35 -25.21 7.54
N THR A 525 -26.02 -26.36 7.45
CA THR A 525 -26.37 -27.18 8.63
C THR A 525 -26.09 -28.68 8.48
N ALA A 526 -25.45 -29.12 7.40
CA ALA A 526 -25.22 -30.55 7.15
C ALA A 526 -23.79 -31.06 7.40
N LEU A 527 -22.81 -30.19 7.66
CA LEU A 527 -21.41 -30.59 7.91
C LEU A 527 -21.01 -30.64 9.39
N GLU A 528 -21.95 -30.43 10.31
CA GLU A 528 -21.71 -30.45 11.76
C GLU A 528 -22.24 -31.74 12.44
N LYS A 529 -22.58 -32.79 11.67
CA LYS A 529 -23.18 -34.03 12.21
C LYS A 529 -22.48 -35.35 11.86
N ILE A 530 -21.27 -35.33 11.29
CA ILE A 530 -20.58 -36.57 10.87
C ILE A 530 -19.34 -36.92 11.74
N GLU A 531 -19.15 -36.29 12.90
CA GLU A 531 -18.18 -36.76 13.90
C GLU A 531 -18.82 -36.87 15.29
N VAL A 532 -19.81 -37.75 15.44
CA VAL A 532 -20.12 -38.40 16.72
C VAL A 532 -20.53 -39.84 16.42
N ILE A 533 -19.55 -40.72 16.21
CA ILE A 533 -19.73 -42.15 16.48
C ILE A 533 -18.74 -42.48 17.59
N ASP A 534 -19.35 -42.70 18.75
CA ASP A 534 -18.80 -42.90 20.06
C ASP A 534 -18.02 -44.22 20.15
N SER A 535 -16.82 -44.18 20.72
CA SER A 535 -16.04 -45.36 21.09
C SER A 535 -16.26 -45.67 22.57
N GLY A 536 -17.22 -46.55 22.84
CA GLY A 536 -17.17 -47.62 23.86
C GLY A 536 -17.31 -47.25 25.34
N VAL A 537 -18.35 -47.82 25.99
CA VAL A 537 -18.25 -48.37 27.36
C VAL A 537 -19.09 -49.65 27.48
N SER A 538 -18.43 -50.63 28.11
CA SER A 538 -18.80 -51.96 28.61
C SER A 538 -20.17 -52.20 29.28
N GLY A 539 -20.70 -53.42 29.12
CA GLY A 539 -20.91 -54.34 30.26
C GLY A 539 -22.34 -54.67 30.74
N LEU A 540 -22.68 -55.96 30.62
CA LEU A 540 -23.49 -56.82 31.53
C LEU A 540 -25.04 -56.78 31.55
N SER A 541 -25.59 -57.98 31.80
CA SER A 541 -27.01 -58.45 31.93
C SER A 541 -27.73 -58.70 30.59
N GLU A 542 -28.32 -59.87 30.28
CA GLU A 542 -28.69 -61.11 30.99
C GLU A 542 -28.49 -62.33 30.06
#